data_AF-A0A2E6C6B4-F1
#
_entry.id   AF-A0A2E6C6B4-F1
#
_cell.length_a   1.000
_cell.length_b   1.000
_cell.length_c   1.000
_cell.angle_alpha   90.00
_cell.angle_beta   90.00
_cell.angle_gamma   90.00
#
_symmetry.space_group_name_H-M   'P 1'
#
loop_
_entity.id
_entity.type
_entity.pdbx_description
1 polymer ?
#
loop_
_entity_poly.entity_id
_entity_poly.type
_entity_poly.pdbx_seq_one_letter_code
_entity_poly.pdbx_strand_id
1 'polypeptide(L)'
;MGDEKQPIDHTSLHHGFFQFTFPHTWKGIVPWVIAAILFLGAGAFLLVSLDVPDVPPVSESQYVDSLDEIDDEDTVTLGAGWQNSGDEAIFAVIDVVIQEGTLVHGYWTLDSDGENCTDHVDVYDDAILTVAPTSGGESIDIAWSDEVSTEVSTDSRNCPGYDDWYIGAGSEVEMFIIGIDGEYSMLSVGAEGNEAGERTEREDAQRTALATVVLAAALMMVTTPTSLSDDIKNLKTRWKNKPFVHGSPGNLKDASGPIREVDEHDWVLPPPGHETWPENPYAPNDEGTLIEEHPNVVGTPTPATFTLYSINGIIFITAALWLAADLTARHSDETRQTIGYWLRIGIVLFSLLWSIFAFRKWKLMRNIIDTPSSNVRGVAVGPAELVGQVRPGPQGTMSVNVGGSASRKVQGVVKYRWKEEERVCTKDSDGNESCSWKTRRTDSGGTEFILHDGTGGILVDPNSWDKVEMGDKLHRWRGGNWRWTVWVLAAGDPVYCLGRVETRTHEEREEGIDTTIPNSLLIVRGNKDTGMQVHLHRGTELSIISGLRSTTEAIVVPIIMLIFSAIPFIW
;
A
#
# COMPACT_ATOMS: atom_id res chain seq x y z
N MET A 1 -23.06 -33.87 25.66
CA MET A 1 -23.42 -34.04 24.24
C MET A 1 -22.34 -33.28 23.50
N GLY A 2 -21.28 -33.99 23.12
CA GLY A 2 -20.09 -33.39 22.53
C GLY A 2 -20.40 -33.07 21.08
N ASP A 3 -20.29 -31.80 20.70
CA ASP A 3 -20.21 -31.43 19.30
C ASP A 3 -18.96 -32.12 18.73
N GLU A 4 -19.19 -33.06 17.82
CA GLU A 4 -18.14 -33.62 16.97
C GLU A 4 -17.42 -32.47 16.28
N LYS A 5 -16.12 -32.33 16.59
CA LYS A 5 -15.21 -31.41 15.92
C LYS A 5 -15.27 -31.70 14.43
N GLN A 6 -15.80 -30.77 13.64
CA GLN A 6 -15.59 -30.85 12.19
C GLN A 6 -14.10 -30.62 11.94
N PRO A 7 -13.37 -31.59 11.36
CA PRO A 7 -11.99 -31.36 10.94
C PRO A 7 -11.98 -30.21 9.93
N ILE A 8 -10.98 -29.31 10.01
CA ILE A 8 -10.84 -28.26 9.00
C ILE A 8 -10.78 -28.94 7.63
N ASP A 9 -11.53 -28.41 6.69
CA ASP A 9 -11.24 -28.65 5.28
C ASP A 9 -9.93 -27.96 4.91
N HIS A 10 -8.81 -28.66 5.07
CA HIS A 10 -7.47 -28.15 4.75
C HIS A 10 -7.34 -27.70 3.29
N THR A 11 -8.24 -28.14 2.39
CA THR A 11 -8.25 -27.66 0.99
C THR A 11 -8.56 -26.16 0.88
N SER A 12 -9.23 -25.58 1.88
CA SER A 12 -9.49 -24.13 1.94
C SER A 12 -8.24 -23.28 2.09
N LEU A 13 -7.10 -23.86 2.51
CA LEU A 13 -5.81 -23.18 2.63
C LEU A 13 -4.92 -23.34 1.39
N HIS A 14 -5.44 -24.01 0.36
CA HIS A 14 -4.75 -24.25 -0.90
C HIS A 14 -5.39 -23.47 -2.04
N HIS A 15 -4.77 -22.33 -2.35
CA HIS A 15 -5.27 -21.44 -3.39
C HIS A 15 -4.67 -21.76 -4.76
N GLY A 16 -5.49 -21.55 -5.80
CA GLY A 16 -5.12 -21.76 -7.19
C GLY A 16 -4.47 -20.52 -7.83
N PHE A 17 -4.86 -20.26 -9.08
CA PHE A 17 -4.26 -19.20 -9.88
C PHE A 17 -4.60 -17.78 -9.38
N PHE A 18 -5.87 -17.52 -9.03
CA PHE A 18 -6.32 -16.19 -8.64
C PHE A 18 -7.27 -16.24 -7.44
N GLN A 19 -7.17 -15.27 -6.55
CA GLN A 19 -8.14 -15.05 -5.47
C GLN A 19 -8.42 -13.57 -5.28
N PHE A 20 -9.71 -13.27 -5.13
CA PHE A 20 -10.18 -11.94 -4.80
C PHE A 20 -10.10 -11.75 -3.27
N THR A 21 -9.34 -10.75 -2.82
CA THR A 21 -9.12 -10.48 -1.39
C THR A 21 -9.61 -9.08 -1.05
N PHE A 22 -10.19 -8.91 0.14
CA PHE A 22 -10.76 -7.64 0.57
C PHE A 22 -10.14 -7.19 1.90
N PRO A 23 -9.74 -5.93 2.04
CA PRO A 23 -9.27 -5.44 3.32
C PRO A 23 -10.34 -5.60 4.39
N HIS A 24 -9.94 -6.07 5.56
CA HIS A 24 -10.86 -6.38 6.64
C HIS A 24 -10.72 -5.46 7.85
N THR A 25 -9.82 -4.46 7.77
CA THR A 25 -9.67 -3.40 8.78
C THR A 25 -10.21 -2.09 8.23
N TRP A 26 -10.78 -1.24 9.08
CA TRP A 26 -11.25 0.10 8.66
C TRP A 26 -10.16 0.94 7.98
N LYS A 27 -8.91 0.76 8.40
CA LYS A 27 -7.75 1.43 7.78
C LYS A 27 -7.46 0.98 6.35
N GLY A 28 -7.85 -0.25 5.99
CA GLY A 28 -7.74 -0.76 4.62
C GLY A 28 -9.03 -0.54 3.80
N ILE A 29 -10.20 -0.70 4.42
CA ILE A 29 -11.51 -0.61 3.74
C ILE A 29 -11.74 0.79 3.18
N VAL A 30 -11.53 1.84 3.98
CA VAL A 30 -11.77 3.23 3.55
C VAL A 30 -10.96 3.58 2.30
N PRO A 31 -9.61 3.44 2.29
CA PRO A 31 -8.84 3.74 1.09
C PRO A 31 -9.16 2.81 -0.09
N TRP A 32 -9.49 1.54 0.15
CA TRP A 32 -9.90 0.62 -0.92
C TRP A 32 -11.20 1.06 -1.60
N VAL A 33 -12.20 1.50 -0.83
CA VAL A 33 -13.46 2.05 -1.37
C VAL A 33 -13.21 3.34 -2.13
N ILE A 34 -12.36 4.23 -1.61
CA ILE A 34 -11.94 5.45 -2.32
C ILE A 34 -11.31 5.08 -3.65
N ALA A 35 -10.40 4.11 -3.67
CA ALA A 35 -9.75 3.65 -4.90
C ALA A 35 -10.78 3.09 -5.91
N ALA A 36 -11.76 2.32 -5.45
CA ALA A 36 -12.82 1.82 -6.32
C ALA A 36 -13.67 2.95 -6.94
N ILE A 37 -14.00 3.98 -6.16
CA ILE A 37 -14.69 5.18 -6.66
C ILE A 37 -13.81 5.93 -7.67
N LEU A 38 -12.51 6.07 -7.40
CA LEU A 38 -11.57 6.71 -8.32
C LEU A 38 -11.46 5.95 -9.65
N PHE A 39 -11.44 4.62 -9.65
CA PHE A 39 -11.47 3.84 -10.90
C PHE A 39 -12.74 4.08 -11.71
N LEU A 40 -13.90 4.10 -11.04
CA LEU A 40 -15.18 4.39 -11.71
C LEU A 40 -15.20 5.82 -12.25
N GLY A 41 -14.70 6.79 -11.46
CA GLY A 41 -14.57 8.18 -11.85
C GLY A 41 -13.64 8.37 -13.04
N ALA A 42 -12.49 7.70 -13.06
CA ALA A 42 -11.56 7.72 -14.18
C ALA A 42 -12.18 7.13 -15.46
N GLY A 43 -12.93 6.02 -15.33
CA GLY A 43 -13.66 5.44 -16.46
C GLY A 43 -14.74 6.38 -17.00
N ALA A 44 -15.50 7.05 -16.13
CA ALA A 44 -16.49 8.04 -16.54
C ALA A 44 -15.82 9.27 -17.20
N PHE A 45 -14.70 9.73 -16.65
CA PHE A 45 -13.95 10.87 -17.19
C PHE A 45 -13.35 10.56 -18.55
N LEU A 46 -12.82 9.34 -18.75
CA LEU A 46 -12.38 8.87 -20.06
C LEU A 46 -13.52 8.82 -21.09
N LEU A 47 -14.74 8.46 -20.68
CA LEU A 47 -15.90 8.49 -21.58
C LEU A 47 -16.27 9.93 -21.96
N VAL A 48 -16.27 10.85 -21.00
CA VAL A 48 -16.51 12.29 -21.26
C VAL A 48 -15.44 12.88 -22.16
N SER A 49 -14.18 12.46 -22.03
CA SER A 49 -13.11 12.95 -22.90
C SER A 49 -13.21 12.46 -24.35
N LEU A 50 -14.14 11.55 -24.67
CA LEU A 50 -14.43 11.18 -26.06
C LEU A 50 -15.38 12.16 -26.75
N ASP A 51 -16.07 13.02 -25.97
CA ASP A 51 -16.94 14.08 -26.50
C ASP A 51 -16.14 15.37 -26.79
N VAL A 52 -14.86 15.44 -26.42
CA VAL A 52 -13.97 16.55 -26.77
C VAL A 52 -13.38 16.29 -28.15
N PRO A 53 -13.42 17.25 -29.09
CA PRO A 53 -12.85 17.09 -30.44
C PRO A 53 -11.38 16.63 -30.44
N ASP A 54 -11.06 15.71 -31.35
CA ASP A 54 -9.68 15.32 -31.66
C ASP A 54 -9.10 16.29 -32.70
N VAL A 55 -8.17 17.14 -32.30
CA VAL A 55 -7.57 18.13 -33.18
C VAL A 55 -6.15 17.65 -33.54
N PRO A 56 -5.77 17.60 -34.82
CA PRO A 56 -4.42 17.20 -35.19
C PRO A 56 -3.38 18.21 -34.68
N PRO A 57 -2.12 17.77 -34.48
CA PRO A 57 -1.05 18.68 -34.12
C PRO A 57 -0.87 19.80 -35.15
N VAL A 58 -0.53 21.01 -34.68
CA VAL A 58 -0.29 22.18 -35.56
C VAL A 58 0.79 21.86 -36.61
N SER A 59 1.81 21.09 -36.24
CA SER A 59 2.88 20.69 -37.16
C SER A 59 2.49 19.74 -38.29
N GLU A 60 1.30 19.11 -38.21
CA GLU A 60 0.74 18.25 -39.25
C GLU A 60 -0.25 19.00 -40.15
N SER A 61 -0.47 20.30 -39.88
CA SER A 61 -1.40 21.15 -40.63
C SER A 61 -0.73 21.82 -41.83
N GLN A 62 -1.54 22.31 -42.76
CA GLN A 62 -1.05 23.03 -43.93
C GLN A 62 -0.61 24.45 -43.55
N TYR A 63 0.67 24.80 -43.76
CA TYR A 63 1.15 26.17 -43.60
C TYR A 63 0.96 26.92 -44.91
N VAL A 64 0.15 27.97 -44.89
CA VAL A 64 -0.25 28.72 -46.10
C VAL A 64 0.00 30.21 -45.92
N ASP A 65 0.44 30.88 -46.99
CA ASP A 65 0.65 32.34 -46.97
C ASP A 65 -0.67 33.09 -47.19
N SER A 66 -1.67 32.44 -47.80
CA SER A 66 -3.01 32.98 -48.03
C SER A 66 -4.06 31.86 -48.17
N LEU A 67 -5.35 32.18 -47.98
CA LEU A 67 -6.43 31.18 -47.98
C LEU A 67 -6.63 30.46 -49.33
N ASP A 68 -6.21 31.08 -50.44
CA ASP A 68 -6.28 30.49 -51.79
C ASP A 68 -5.16 29.48 -52.07
N GLU A 69 -4.16 29.39 -51.20
CA GLU A 69 -3.08 28.38 -51.27
C GLU A 69 -3.41 27.08 -50.52
N ILE A 70 -4.55 27.04 -49.82
CA ILE A 70 -5.03 25.84 -49.14
C ILE A 70 -5.31 24.73 -50.18
N ASP A 71 -4.72 23.55 -49.96
CA ASP A 71 -4.99 22.37 -50.78
C ASP A 71 -6.29 21.71 -50.32
N ASP A 72 -7.36 21.93 -51.09
CA ASP A 72 -8.68 21.34 -50.86
C ASP A 72 -8.70 19.80 -50.97
N GLU A 73 -7.64 19.17 -51.50
CA GLU A 73 -7.50 17.71 -51.55
C GLU A 73 -6.83 17.13 -50.29
N ASP A 74 -6.14 17.94 -49.48
CA ASP A 74 -5.46 17.51 -48.26
C ASP A 74 -6.36 17.70 -47.03
N THR A 75 -7.36 16.81 -46.94
CA THR A 75 -8.38 16.79 -45.88
C THR A 75 -8.13 15.69 -44.85
N VAL A 76 -8.59 15.95 -43.61
CA VAL A 76 -8.56 14.99 -42.50
C VAL A 76 -10.00 14.62 -42.14
N THR A 77 -10.28 13.32 -42.01
CA THR A 77 -11.59 12.85 -41.54
C THR A 77 -11.76 13.14 -40.05
N LEU A 78 -12.82 13.88 -39.69
CA LEU A 78 -13.12 14.26 -38.33
C LEU A 78 -13.46 13.05 -37.45
N GLY A 79 -12.75 12.93 -36.32
CA GLY A 79 -12.89 11.85 -35.35
C GLY A 79 -14.07 12.02 -34.40
N ALA A 80 -14.06 11.26 -33.30
CA ALA A 80 -15.03 11.42 -32.21
C ALA A 80 -14.83 12.77 -31.50
N GLY A 81 -15.92 13.35 -30.99
CA GLY A 81 -15.94 14.65 -30.31
C GLY A 81 -16.39 15.80 -31.21
N TRP A 82 -16.17 15.70 -32.52
CA TRP A 82 -16.71 16.64 -33.50
C TRP A 82 -18.22 16.41 -33.73
N GLN A 83 -19.01 17.48 -33.85
CA GLN A 83 -20.44 17.41 -34.19
C GLN A 83 -20.66 16.73 -35.54
N ASN A 84 -19.78 17.03 -36.49
CA ASN A 84 -19.73 16.51 -37.85
C ASN A 84 -18.75 15.32 -37.98
N SER A 85 -18.74 14.44 -36.98
CA SER A 85 -17.86 13.25 -36.99
C SER A 85 -18.07 12.41 -38.25
N GLY A 86 -16.98 12.15 -38.98
CA GLY A 86 -16.96 11.46 -40.26
C GLY A 86 -16.90 12.36 -41.49
N ASP A 87 -17.08 13.68 -41.34
CA ASP A 87 -16.89 14.64 -42.42
C ASP A 87 -15.40 14.92 -42.65
N GLU A 88 -15.07 15.52 -43.80
CA GLU A 88 -13.72 15.93 -44.16
C GLU A 88 -13.51 17.41 -43.79
N ALA A 89 -12.40 17.69 -43.10
CA ALA A 89 -12.03 19.04 -42.71
C ALA A 89 -10.58 19.35 -43.09
N ILE A 90 -10.31 20.63 -43.30
CA ILE A 90 -8.97 21.14 -43.58
C ILE A 90 -8.42 21.80 -42.32
N PHE A 91 -7.17 21.51 -41.98
CA PHE A 91 -6.46 22.15 -40.90
C PHE A 91 -5.30 22.96 -41.47
N ALA A 92 -5.28 24.26 -41.21
CA ALA A 92 -4.28 25.17 -41.77
C ALA A 92 -3.76 26.17 -40.73
N VAL A 93 -2.54 26.64 -40.95
CA VAL A 93 -1.88 27.69 -40.17
C VAL A 93 -1.60 28.85 -41.12
N ILE A 94 -2.01 30.05 -40.73
CA ILE A 94 -1.90 31.25 -41.56
C ILE A 94 -1.50 32.48 -40.74
N ASP A 95 -0.54 33.25 -41.26
CA ASP A 95 -0.14 34.54 -40.70
C ASP A 95 -1.02 35.68 -41.24
N VAL A 96 -1.72 36.37 -40.36
CA VAL A 96 -2.66 37.45 -40.72
C VAL A 96 -2.44 38.74 -39.93
N VAL A 97 -2.93 39.84 -40.50
CA VAL A 97 -3.07 41.13 -39.81
C VAL A 97 -4.54 41.36 -39.51
N ILE A 98 -4.87 41.59 -38.24
CA ILE A 98 -6.22 41.97 -37.84
C ILE A 98 -6.53 43.37 -38.39
N GLN A 99 -7.55 43.50 -39.23
CA GLN A 99 -8.00 44.79 -39.77
C GLN A 99 -9.06 45.42 -38.87
N GLU A 100 -10.01 44.61 -38.41
CA GLU A 100 -11.08 45.02 -37.50
C GLU A 100 -11.32 43.95 -36.42
N GLY A 101 -11.73 44.38 -35.23
CA GLY A 101 -11.96 43.52 -34.07
C GLY A 101 -10.86 43.59 -33.00
N THR A 102 -11.18 43.05 -31.82
CA THR A 102 -10.26 42.92 -30.68
C THR A 102 -10.34 41.49 -30.17
N LEU A 103 -9.19 40.82 -30.07
CA LEU A 103 -9.05 39.44 -29.66
C LEU A 103 -8.79 39.30 -28.15
N VAL A 104 -7.91 40.15 -27.62
CA VAL A 104 -7.45 40.08 -26.22
C VAL A 104 -7.46 41.47 -25.58
N HIS A 105 -7.84 41.52 -24.31
CA HIS A 105 -7.65 42.65 -23.41
C HIS A 105 -6.86 42.20 -22.18
N GLY A 106 -5.63 42.68 -22.04
CA GLY A 106 -4.85 42.50 -20.82
C GLY A 106 -4.88 43.73 -19.93
N TYR A 107 -5.07 43.51 -18.62
CA TYR A 107 -5.20 44.56 -17.62
C TYR A 107 -4.57 44.16 -16.28
N TRP A 108 -4.35 45.15 -15.41
CA TRP A 108 -3.60 44.98 -14.17
C TRP A 108 -4.47 45.25 -12.94
N THR A 109 -4.37 44.42 -11.91
CA THR A 109 -4.95 44.72 -10.59
C THR A 109 -3.86 44.83 -9.52
N LEU A 110 -3.97 45.81 -8.63
CA LEU A 110 -3.10 45.95 -7.47
C LEU A 110 -3.71 45.26 -6.24
N ASP A 111 -2.84 44.69 -5.41
CA ASP A 111 -3.22 44.26 -4.08
C ASP A 111 -3.56 45.46 -3.17
N SER A 112 -4.13 45.18 -2.00
CA SER A 112 -4.57 46.21 -1.05
C SER A 112 -3.48 47.17 -0.61
N ASP A 113 -2.22 46.75 -0.73
CA ASP A 113 -1.05 47.46 -0.25
C ASP A 113 -0.37 48.24 -1.39
N GLY A 114 -0.80 48.02 -2.64
CA GLY A 114 -0.30 48.70 -3.84
C GLY A 114 1.12 48.30 -4.22
N GLU A 115 1.64 47.22 -3.62
CA GLU A 115 3.02 46.76 -3.80
C GLU A 115 3.11 45.58 -4.76
N ASN A 116 2.07 44.74 -4.85
CA ASN A 116 2.00 43.65 -5.82
C ASN A 116 0.90 43.89 -6.83
N CYS A 117 1.25 43.76 -8.10
CA CYS A 117 0.34 43.74 -9.23
C CYS A 117 0.08 42.30 -9.66
N THR A 118 -1.12 42.04 -10.17
CA THR A 118 -1.49 40.79 -10.84
C THR A 118 -1.91 41.15 -12.26
N ASP A 119 -1.30 40.48 -13.24
CA ASP A 119 -1.67 40.55 -14.66
C ASP A 119 -2.92 39.69 -14.88
N HIS A 120 -3.87 40.21 -15.65
CA HIS A 120 -5.05 39.49 -16.08
C HIS A 120 -5.15 39.60 -17.59
N VAL A 121 -5.54 38.51 -18.24
CA VAL A 121 -5.72 38.43 -19.69
C VAL A 121 -7.11 37.91 -19.95
N ASP A 122 -7.96 38.76 -20.53
CA ASP A 122 -9.29 38.39 -20.98
C ASP A 122 -9.26 38.18 -22.50
N VAL A 123 -9.56 36.95 -22.93
CA VAL A 123 -9.78 36.61 -24.34
C VAL A 123 -11.27 36.80 -24.64
N TYR A 124 -11.59 37.47 -25.75
CA TYR A 124 -12.98 37.64 -26.16
C TYR A 124 -13.48 36.37 -26.86
N ASP A 125 -14.31 35.60 -26.15
CA ASP A 125 -14.86 34.33 -26.63
C ASP A 125 -15.84 34.49 -27.81
N ASP A 126 -16.43 35.67 -27.98
CA ASP A 126 -17.33 36.03 -29.06
C ASP A 126 -16.68 36.95 -30.12
N ALA A 127 -15.34 36.97 -30.16
CA ALA A 127 -14.60 37.77 -31.13
C ALA A 127 -14.93 37.35 -32.58
N ILE A 128 -15.36 38.33 -33.37
CA ILE A 128 -15.40 38.24 -34.83
C ILE A 128 -14.31 39.18 -35.34
N LEU A 129 -13.33 38.64 -36.03
CA LEU A 129 -12.19 39.38 -36.56
C LEU A 129 -12.30 39.50 -38.07
N THR A 130 -12.07 40.68 -38.60
CA THR A 130 -11.78 40.86 -40.03
C THR A 130 -10.27 40.82 -40.18
N VAL A 131 -9.73 39.79 -40.82
CA VAL A 131 -8.28 39.55 -40.96
C VAL A 131 -7.86 39.54 -42.42
N ALA A 132 -6.62 39.94 -42.71
CA ALA A 132 -6.04 39.86 -44.04
C ALA A 132 -4.68 39.15 -43.99
N PRO A 133 -4.33 38.26 -44.95
CA PRO A 133 -3.04 37.59 -44.96
C PRO A 133 -1.87 38.58 -45.00
N THR A 134 -0.79 38.30 -44.29
CA THR A 134 0.42 39.15 -44.27
C THR A 134 1.10 39.24 -45.64
N SER A 135 0.97 38.20 -46.46
CA SER A 135 1.43 38.11 -47.86
C SER A 135 0.66 39.02 -48.83
N GLY A 136 -0.52 39.49 -48.43
CA GLY A 136 -1.45 40.30 -49.22
C GLY A 136 -2.53 39.44 -49.90
N GLY A 137 -3.80 39.76 -49.64
CA GLY A 137 -4.95 39.01 -50.17
C GLY A 137 -6.29 39.68 -49.82
N GLU A 138 -7.40 38.99 -50.07
CA GLU A 138 -8.72 39.45 -49.61
C GLU A 138 -8.87 39.27 -48.09
N SER A 139 -9.59 40.20 -47.45
CA SER A 139 -9.91 40.11 -46.04
C SER A 139 -11.07 39.14 -45.81
N ILE A 140 -10.99 38.32 -44.77
CA ILE A 140 -12.05 37.41 -44.35
C ILE A 140 -12.53 37.76 -42.94
N ASP A 141 -13.83 37.55 -42.68
CA ASP A 141 -14.37 37.56 -41.33
C ASP A 141 -14.28 36.15 -40.75
N ILE A 142 -13.65 36.02 -39.59
CA ILE A 142 -13.45 34.73 -38.91
C ILE A 142 -13.84 34.84 -37.43
N ALA A 143 -14.45 33.77 -36.91
CA ALA A 143 -14.84 33.64 -35.52
C ALA A 143 -14.22 32.39 -34.91
N TRP A 144 -14.30 32.26 -33.58
CA TRP A 144 -13.91 31.03 -32.88
C TRP A 144 -14.81 29.86 -33.27
N SER A 145 -14.24 28.65 -33.29
CA SER A 145 -15.04 27.43 -33.40
C SER A 145 -15.91 27.24 -32.15
N ASP A 146 -17.19 26.93 -32.33
CA ASP A 146 -18.12 26.62 -31.23
C ASP A 146 -17.87 25.24 -30.57
N GLU A 147 -16.95 24.43 -31.12
CA GLU A 147 -16.70 23.05 -30.69
C GLU A 147 -15.52 22.89 -29.72
N VAL A 148 -14.63 23.90 -29.66
CA VAL A 148 -13.43 23.88 -28.81
C VAL A 148 -13.32 25.21 -28.04
N SER A 149 -12.56 25.26 -26.93
CA SER A 149 -12.46 26.48 -26.11
C SER A 149 -11.69 27.62 -26.81
N THR A 150 -11.54 28.80 -26.23
CA THR A 150 -10.64 29.82 -26.80
C THR A 150 -9.22 29.64 -26.30
N GLU A 151 -8.22 29.78 -27.18
CA GLU A 151 -6.79 29.64 -26.82
C GLU A 151 -5.95 30.67 -27.56
N VAL A 152 -5.28 31.53 -26.80
CA VAL A 152 -4.39 32.56 -27.34
C VAL A 152 -3.02 32.54 -26.65
N SER A 153 -1.97 32.31 -27.43
CA SER A 153 -0.57 32.42 -26.98
C SER A 153 -0.11 33.87 -27.05
N THR A 154 0.28 34.47 -25.91
CA THR A 154 0.78 35.85 -25.83
C THR A 154 2.00 35.93 -24.90
N ASP A 155 2.76 37.02 -24.99
CA ASP A 155 3.93 37.20 -24.15
C ASP A 155 3.55 37.37 -22.67
N SER A 156 4.24 36.64 -21.79
CA SER A 156 4.17 36.88 -20.34
C SER A 156 4.74 38.26 -20.02
N ARG A 157 3.93 39.15 -19.43
CA ARG A 157 4.36 40.50 -19.08
C ARG A 157 4.58 40.62 -17.57
N ASN A 158 5.75 41.14 -17.19
CA ASN A 158 6.07 41.46 -15.80
C ASN A 158 5.86 42.94 -15.55
N CYS A 159 4.89 43.31 -14.71
CA CYS A 159 4.42 44.68 -14.47
C CYS A 159 5.48 45.80 -14.58
N PRO A 160 5.57 46.50 -15.74
CA PRO A 160 6.48 47.63 -15.88
C PRO A 160 5.76 48.93 -16.28
N GLY A 161 4.43 48.89 -16.43
CA GLY A 161 3.57 50.00 -16.85
C GLY A 161 2.11 49.60 -16.67
N TYR A 162 1.30 50.49 -16.10
CA TYR A 162 -0.09 50.22 -15.68
C TYR A 162 -1.11 50.46 -16.79
N ASP A 163 -0.68 50.44 -18.05
CA ASP A 163 -1.57 50.62 -19.18
C ASP A 163 -2.07 49.24 -19.63
N ASP A 164 -3.37 49.16 -19.86
CA ASP A 164 -3.99 48.00 -20.50
C ASP A 164 -3.39 47.80 -21.89
N TRP A 165 -3.28 46.55 -22.31
CA TRP A 165 -2.80 46.18 -23.62
C TRP A 165 -3.86 45.38 -24.36
N TYR A 166 -3.82 45.44 -25.69
CA TYR A 166 -4.82 44.82 -26.53
C TYR A 166 -4.14 44.13 -27.71
N ILE A 167 -4.68 42.99 -28.11
CA ILE A 167 -4.42 42.39 -29.42
C ILE A 167 -5.69 42.60 -30.24
N GLY A 168 -5.59 43.29 -31.35
CA GLY A 168 -6.73 43.69 -32.17
C GLY A 168 -6.27 44.35 -33.45
N ALA A 169 -7.08 45.25 -34.00
CA ALA A 169 -6.77 45.95 -35.26
C ALA A 169 -5.32 46.48 -35.32
N GLY A 170 -4.57 46.03 -36.32
CA GLY A 170 -3.17 46.34 -36.57
C GLY A 170 -2.16 45.31 -36.04
N SER A 171 -2.59 44.32 -35.25
CA SER A 171 -1.73 43.24 -34.76
C SER A 171 -1.53 42.15 -35.82
N GLU A 172 -0.28 41.68 -35.95
CA GLU A 172 0.07 40.46 -36.69
C GLU A 172 -0.09 39.25 -35.75
N VAL A 173 -0.78 38.22 -36.22
CA VAL A 173 -1.05 36.99 -35.48
C VAL A 173 -0.96 35.77 -36.40
N GLU A 174 -0.46 34.66 -35.86
CA GLU A 174 -0.53 33.34 -36.48
C GLU A 174 -1.84 32.67 -36.04
N MET A 175 -2.67 32.21 -36.96
CA MET A 175 -3.92 31.53 -36.63
C MET A 175 -3.88 30.07 -37.05
N PHE A 176 -4.24 29.18 -36.13
CA PHE A 176 -4.56 27.81 -36.45
C PHE A 176 -6.08 27.69 -36.70
N ILE A 177 -6.46 27.27 -37.90
CA ILE A 177 -7.85 27.30 -38.37
C ILE A 177 -8.31 25.91 -38.82
N ILE A 178 -9.63 25.71 -38.74
CA ILE A 178 -10.34 24.57 -39.34
C ILE A 178 -11.28 25.06 -40.44
N GLY A 179 -11.29 24.38 -41.58
CA GLY A 179 -12.21 24.58 -42.69
C GLY A 179 -13.16 23.39 -42.86
N ILE A 180 -14.46 23.61 -42.82
CA ILE A 180 -15.50 22.60 -43.11
C ILE A 180 -16.45 23.19 -44.15
N ASP A 181 -16.66 22.49 -45.26
CA ASP A 181 -17.53 22.93 -46.37
C ASP A 181 -17.22 24.37 -46.89
N GLY A 182 -15.96 24.81 -46.76
CA GLY A 182 -15.51 26.15 -47.19
C GLY A 182 -15.75 27.27 -46.17
N GLU A 183 -16.25 26.96 -44.98
CA GLU A 183 -16.33 27.90 -43.84
C GLU A 183 -15.16 27.67 -42.89
N TYR A 184 -14.44 28.76 -42.56
CA TYR A 184 -13.26 28.72 -41.69
C TYR A 184 -13.57 29.23 -40.29
N SER A 185 -13.00 28.60 -39.28
CA SER A 185 -13.09 29.01 -37.87
C SER A 185 -11.73 28.94 -37.18
N MET A 186 -11.51 29.82 -36.20
CA MET A 186 -10.29 29.82 -35.38
C MET A 186 -10.32 28.67 -34.36
N LEU A 187 -9.22 27.94 -34.27
CA LEU A 187 -8.97 26.95 -33.21
C LEU A 187 -8.07 27.52 -32.12
N SER A 188 -6.98 28.20 -32.49
CA SER A 188 -6.08 28.93 -31.59
C SER A 188 -5.35 30.04 -32.31
N VAL A 189 -4.84 31.01 -31.56
CA VAL A 189 -4.11 32.16 -32.11
C VAL A 189 -2.80 32.38 -31.37
N GLY A 190 -1.71 32.55 -32.10
CA GLY A 190 -0.42 33.01 -31.60
C GLY A 190 -0.24 34.49 -31.91
N ALA A 191 -0.04 35.32 -30.89
CA ALA A 191 0.13 36.75 -31.06
C ALA A 191 1.53 37.21 -30.68
N GLU A 192 1.93 38.39 -31.18
CA GLU A 192 3.23 39.02 -30.86
C GLU A 192 4.44 38.17 -31.30
N GLY A 193 4.27 37.37 -32.36
CA GLY A 193 5.31 36.46 -32.87
C GLY A 193 5.41 35.14 -32.11
N ASN A 194 4.45 34.83 -31.22
CA ASN A 194 4.26 33.49 -30.67
C ASN A 194 3.52 32.60 -31.67
N GLU A 195 3.81 31.30 -31.62
CA GLU A 195 3.12 30.28 -32.43
C GLU A 195 1.71 30.00 -31.88
N ALA A 196 0.78 29.61 -32.76
CA ALA A 196 -0.56 29.19 -32.38
C ALA A 196 -0.51 27.95 -31.48
N GLY A 197 -1.23 28.00 -30.35
CA GLY A 197 -1.20 26.93 -29.34
C GLY A 197 -1.81 25.61 -29.86
N GLU A 198 -1.15 24.49 -29.58
CA GLU A 198 -1.72 23.16 -29.85
C GLU A 198 -2.96 22.87 -29.01
N ARG A 199 -3.97 22.24 -29.61
CA ARG A 199 -5.24 21.93 -28.96
C ARG A 199 -5.15 20.58 -28.27
N THR A 200 -4.88 20.61 -26.96
CA THR A 200 -4.61 19.39 -26.16
C THR A 200 -5.69 19.07 -25.11
N GLU A 201 -6.89 19.64 -25.24
CA GLU A 201 -7.98 19.49 -24.26
C GLU A 201 -8.37 18.02 -24.04
N ARG A 202 -8.45 17.26 -25.13
CA ARG A 202 -8.79 15.84 -25.10
C ARG A 202 -7.70 15.04 -24.40
N GLU A 203 -6.45 15.29 -24.73
CA GLU A 203 -5.27 14.65 -24.15
C GLU A 203 -5.17 14.99 -22.66
N ASP A 204 -5.40 16.25 -22.28
CA ASP A 204 -5.40 16.70 -20.88
C ASP A 204 -6.48 16.00 -20.04
N ALA A 205 -7.66 15.79 -20.63
CA ALA A 205 -8.70 15.01 -19.98
C ALA A 205 -8.27 13.52 -19.83
N GLN A 206 -7.68 12.91 -20.86
CA GLN A 206 -7.19 11.53 -20.78
C GLN A 206 -6.02 11.38 -19.80
N ARG A 207 -5.09 12.33 -19.75
CA ARG A 207 -3.99 12.40 -18.75
C ARG A 207 -4.52 12.42 -17.34
N THR A 208 -5.57 13.21 -17.08
CA THR A 208 -6.21 13.30 -15.77
C THR A 208 -6.90 12.01 -15.38
N ALA A 209 -7.60 11.35 -16.32
CA ALA A 209 -8.15 10.00 -16.09
C ALA A 209 -7.03 9.00 -15.75
N LEU A 210 -5.93 9.03 -16.51
CA LEU A 210 -4.80 8.12 -16.32
C LEU A 210 -4.07 8.36 -14.98
N ALA A 211 -3.85 9.61 -14.59
CA ALA A 211 -3.31 9.97 -13.27
C ALA A 211 -4.22 9.47 -12.13
N THR A 212 -5.54 9.53 -12.33
CA THR A 212 -6.52 8.99 -11.38
C THR A 212 -6.41 7.46 -11.27
N VAL A 213 -6.24 6.75 -12.39
CA VAL A 213 -5.99 5.31 -12.42
C VAL A 213 -4.70 4.95 -11.68
N VAL A 214 -3.62 5.70 -11.89
CA VAL A 214 -2.34 5.50 -11.20
C VAL A 214 -2.53 5.59 -9.68
N LEU A 215 -3.21 6.64 -9.20
CA LEU A 215 -3.49 6.82 -7.77
C LEU A 215 -4.38 5.70 -7.21
N ALA A 216 -5.45 5.34 -7.92
CA ALA A 216 -6.38 4.28 -7.52
C ALA A 216 -5.68 2.92 -7.43
N ALA A 217 -4.88 2.55 -8.43
CA ALA A 217 -4.12 1.31 -8.48
C ALA A 217 -3.10 1.22 -7.34
N ALA A 218 -2.35 2.30 -7.07
CA ALA A 218 -1.41 2.35 -5.96
C ALA A 218 -2.13 2.14 -4.61
N LEU A 219 -3.27 2.79 -4.42
CA LEU A 219 -4.06 2.71 -3.19
C LEU A 219 -4.64 1.30 -2.98
N MET A 220 -5.18 0.67 -4.03
CA MET A 220 -5.63 -0.72 -3.96
C MET A 220 -4.48 -1.69 -3.70
N MET A 221 -3.34 -1.52 -4.36
CA MET A 221 -2.17 -2.38 -4.16
C MET A 221 -1.73 -2.37 -2.69
N VAL A 222 -1.59 -1.19 -2.06
CA VAL A 222 -1.14 -1.09 -0.66
C VAL A 222 -2.16 -1.66 0.34
N THR A 223 -3.46 -1.59 0.00
CA THR A 223 -4.55 -2.00 0.90
C THR A 223 -4.99 -3.44 0.71
N THR A 224 -4.60 -4.09 -0.38
CA THR A 224 -4.98 -5.48 -0.68
C THR A 224 -4.27 -6.46 0.27
N PRO A 225 -5.01 -7.23 1.10
CA PRO A 225 -4.42 -8.24 1.96
C PRO A 225 -3.93 -9.46 1.17
N THR A 226 -3.17 -10.32 1.84
CA THR A 226 -2.74 -11.60 1.27
C THR A 226 -3.91 -12.57 1.17
N SER A 227 -3.83 -13.51 0.24
CA SER A 227 -4.86 -14.53 0.04
C SER A 227 -5.18 -15.32 1.30
N LEU A 228 -4.17 -15.76 2.04
CA LEU A 228 -4.34 -16.56 3.25
C LEU A 228 -4.82 -15.75 4.47
N SER A 229 -4.69 -14.41 4.45
CA SER A 229 -5.01 -13.59 5.63
C SER A 229 -6.50 -13.63 5.96
N ASP A 230 -7.38 -13.55 4.95
CA ASP A 230 -8.82 -13.53 5.18
C ASP A 230 -9.34 -14.91 5.61
N ASP A 231 -8.84 -15.99 5.02
CA ASP A 231 -9.24 -17.36 5.37
C ASP A 231 -8.83 -17.71 6.80
N ILE A 232 -7.58 -17.42 7.18
CA ILE A 232 -7.10 -17.65 8.55
C ILE A 232 -7.86 -16.77 9.55
N LYS A 233 -8.20 -15.53 9.17
CA LYS A 233 -9.03 -14.67 10.02
C LYS A 233 -10.45 -15.22 10.20
N ASN A 234 -11.06 -15.75 9.14
CA ASN A 234 -12.42 -16.30 9.20
C ASN A 234 -12.48 -17.63 9.96
N LEU A 235 -11.41 -18.42 9.90
CA LEU A 235 -11.26 -19.64 10.70
C LEU A 235 -11.09 -19.34 12.20
N LYS A 236 -10.50 -18.19 12.54
CA LYS A 236 -10.36 -17.75 13.94
C LYS A 236 -11.72 -17.42 14.55
N THR A 237 -12.24 -18.35 15.33
CA THR A 237 -13.38 -18.08 16.21
C THR A 237 -12.91 -17.73 17.61
N ARG A 238 -13.75 -17.00 18.36
CA ARG A 238 -13.49 -16.77 19.78
C ARG A 238 -13.72 -18.06 20.53
N TRP A 239 -12.68 -18.88 20.61
CA TRP A 239 -12.59 -19.93 21.60
C TRP A 239 -12.77 -19.23 22.95
N LYS A 240 -13.77 -19.62 23.74
CA LYS A 240 -13.97 -19.11 25.12
C LYS A 240 -12.86 -19.66 26.02
N ASN A 241 -11.61 -19.47 25.60
CA ASN A 241 -10.40 -19.80 26.30
C ASN A 241 -10.53 -19.12 27.65
N LYS A 242 -10.86 -19.91 28.66
CA LYS A 242 -10.75 -19.47 30.03
C LYS A 242 -9.31 -18.97 30.19
N PRO A 243 -9.13 -17.79 30.81
CA PRO A 243 -7.87 -17.09 30.80
C PRO A 243 -6.83 -18.01 31.43
N PHE A 244 -5.73 -18.23 30.71
CA PHE A 244 -4.45 -18.76 31.16
C PHE A 244 -4.49 -19.60 32.45
N VAL A 245 -4.07 -20.85 32.43
CA VAL A 245 -3.90 -21.54 33.73
C VAL A 245 -2.71 -20.98 34.50
N HIS A 246 -2.84 -20.92 35.82
CA HIS A 246 -1.78 -20.50 36.73
C HIS A 246 -1.46 -21.60 37.74
N GLY A 247 -0.18 -21.79 38.02
CA GLY A 247 0.32 -22.86 38.89
C GLY A 247 1.53 -23.57 38.31
N SER A 248 1.82 -24.74 38.88
CA SER A 248 2.85 -25.69 38.46
C SER A 248 2.19 -26.93 37.84
N PRO A 249 2.95 -27.78 37.10
CA PRO A 249 2.45 -29.08 36.64
C PRO A 249 1.75 -29.84 37.77
N GLY A 250 0.58 -30.42 37.48
CA GLY A 250 -0.27 -31.14 38.45
C GLY A 250 -1.05 -30.27 39.46
N ASN A 251 -0.80 -28.96 39.54
CA ASN A 251 -1.50 -28.06 40.46
C ASN A 251 -1.87 -26.74 39.76
N LEU A 252 -2.88 -26.83 38.89
CA LEU A 252 -3.34 -25.73 38.05
C LEU A 252 -4.67 -25.17 38.54
N LYS A 253 -4.83 -23.86 38.39
CA LYS A 253 -6.08 -23.13 38.62
C LYS A 253 -6.28 -22.08 37.53
N ASP A 254 -7.49 -21.57 37.41
CA ASP A 254 -7.79 -20.43 36.55
C ASP A 254 -6.92 -19.21 36.94
N ALA A 255 -6.27 -18.55 35.97
CA ALA A 255 -5.55 -17.31 36.25
C ALA A 255 -6.51 -16.16 36.55
N SER A 256 -6.13 -15.34 37.52
CA SER A 256 -6.69 -14.01 37.71
C SER A 256 -5.99 -13.01 36.79
N GLY A 257 -6.78 -12.24 36.03
CA GLY A 257 -6.26 -11.16 35.20
C GLY A 257 -7.24 -10.72 34.10
N PRO A 258 -6.82 -9.77 33.25
CA PRO A 258 -7.57 -9.40 32.07
C PRO A 258 -7.60 -10.56 31.05
N ILE A 259 -8.71 -10.65 30.30
CA ILE A 259 -8.86 -11.59 29.20
C ILE A 259 -8.28 -10.96 27.93
N ARG A 260 -7.51 -11.74 27.16
CA ARG A 260 -6.93 -11.29 25.89
C ARG A 260 -8.02 -11.08 24.83
N GLU A 261 -7.87 -10.01 24.04
CA GLU A 261 -8.64 -9.83 22.81
C GLU A 261 -8.07 -10.75 21.71
N VAL A 262 -8.93 -11.29 20.84
CA VAL A 262 -8.49 -12.13 19.72
C VAL A 262 -7.61 -11.29 18.79
N ASP A 263 -6.40 -11.76 18.51
CA ASP A 263 -5.42 -11.10 17.65
C ASP A 263 -4.88 -12.03 16.54
N GLU A 264 -3.99 -11.50 15.70
CA GLU A 264 -3.38 -12.25 14.58
C GLU A 264 -2.50 -13.42 15.04
N HIS A 265 -2.20 -13.55 16.33
CA HIS A 265 -1.33 -14.56 16.90
C HIS A 265 -2.09 -15.60 17.73
N ASP A 266 -3.41 -15.50 17.81
CA ASP A 266 -4.24 -16.45 18.54
C ASP A 266 -4.46 -17.76 17.77
N TRP A 267 -4.90 -18.80 18.49
CA TRP A 267 -5.27 -20.08 17.89
C TRP A 267 -6.34 -19.92 16.80
N VAL A 268 -6.12 -20.57 15.66
CA VAL A 268 -7.09 -20.72 14.58
C VAL A 268 -8.10 -21.82 14.93
N LEU A 269 -7.59 -22.95 15.43
CA LEU A 269 -8.30 -24.13 15.88
C LEU A 269 -8.54 -24.15 17.38
N PRO A 270 -9.48 -24.98 17.88
CA PRO A 270 -9.68 -25.09 19.32
C PRO A 270 -8.38 -25.57 20.00
N PRO A 271 -7.84 -24.81 20.97
CA PRO A 271 -6.65 -25.24 21.67
C PRO A 271 -6.89 -26.51 22.49
N PRO A 272 -5.85 -27.32 22.75
CA PRO A 272 -5.94 -28.41 23.71
C PRO A 272 -6.33 -27.87 25.10
N GLY A 273 -7.35 -28.47 25.70
CA GLY A 273 -7.79 -28.15 27.05
C GLY A 273 -6.71 -28.52 28.08
N HIS A 274 -6.64 -27.76 29.17
CA HIS A 274 -5.70 -28.07 30.25
C HIS A 274 -6.05 -29.35 31.01
N GLU A 275 -7.29 -29.82 30.88
CA GLU A 275 -7.76 -31.08 31.44
C GLU A 275 -7.07 -32.30 30.81
N THR A 276 -6.52 -32.16 29.60
CA THR A 276 -5.81 -33.24 28.89
C THR A 276 -4.29 -33.18 29.09
N TRP A 277 -3.80 -32.32 29.98
CA TRP A 277 -2.36 -32.18 30.21
C TRP A 277 -1.87 -33.25 31.18
N PRO A 278 -0.82 -34.02 30.84
CA PRO A 278 -0.27 -35.03 31.73
C PRO A 278 0.37 -34.38 32.97
N GLU A 279 0.39 -35.11 34.08
CA GLU A 279 1.09 -34.68 35.31
C GLU A 279 2.59 -34.49 35.06
N ASN A 280 3.21 -35.42 34.33
CA ASN A 280 4.57 -35.27 33.84
C ASN A 280 4.56 -34.36 32.60
N PRO A 281 5.11 -33.12 32.67
CA PRO A 281 5.03 -32.17 31.58
C PRO A 281 5.78 -32.60 30.31
N TYR A 282 6.67 -33.59 30.40
CA TYR A 282 7.47 -34.10 29.28
C TYR A 282 6.82 -35.30 28.58
N ALA A 283 5.81 -35.93 29.20
CA ALA A 283 5.13 -37.09 28.64
C ALA A 283 4.19 -36.69 27.48
N PRO A 284 3.90 -37.61 26.54
CA PRO A 284 2.86 -37.40 25.54
C PRO A 284 1.49 -37.17 26.20
N ASN A 285 0.57 -36.51 25.48
CA ASN A 285 -0.85 -36.57 25.83
C ASN A 285 -1.36 -38.02 25.67
N ASP A 286 -2.53 -38.36 26.23
CA ASP A 286 -3.08 -39.74 26.26
C ASP A 286 -3.13 -40.44 24.90
N GLU A 287 -3.34 -39.69 23.81
CA GLU A 287 -3.37 -40.22 22.43
C GLU A 287 -2.00 -40.16 21.73
N GLY A 288 -1.03 -39.42 22.27
CA GLY A 288 0.28 -39.16 21.64
C GLY A 288 0.19 -38.49 20.26
N THR A 289 -0.97 -37.91 19.93
CA THR A 289 -1.26 -37.23 18.68
C THR A 289 -0.73 -35.81 18.71
N LEU A 290 -0.29 -35.33 17.55
CA LEU A 290 0.11 -33.93 17.37
C LEU A 290 -1.11 -33.01 17.57
N ILE A 291 -0.86 -31.79 18.04
CA ILE A 291 -1.88 -30.74 18.04
C ILE A 291 -2.40 -30.48 16.63
N GLU A 292 -3.67 -30.11 16.50
CA GLU A 292 -4.31 -29.97 15.19
C GLU A 292 -3.64 -28.89 14.32
N GLU A 293 -3.07 -27.84 14.91
CA GLU A 293 -2.31 -26.79 14.18
C GLU A 293 -0.83 -27.14 13.93
N HIS A 294 -0.39 -28.34 14.26
CA HIS A 294 1.00 -28.70 14.01
C HIS A 294 1.28 -28.75 12.49
N PRO A 295 2.43 -28.24 11.99
CA PRO A 295 2.77 -28.25 10.57
C PRO A 295 2.67 -29.62 9.89
N ASN A 296 3.13 -30.67 10.58
CA ASN A 296 3.02 -32.06 10.11
C ASN A 296 1.57 -32.60 10.04
N VAL A 297 0.58 -31.87 10.56
CA VAL A 297 -0.86 -32.21 10.48
C VAL A 297 -1.56 -31.35 9.42
N VAL A 298 -1.38 -30.02 9.48
CA VAL A 298 -2.04 -29.07 8.59
C VAL A 298 -1.43 -29.07 7.18
N GLY A 299 -0.14 -29.42 7.06
CA GLY A 299 0.65 -29.19 5.86
C GLY A 299 1.05 -27.72 5.71
N THR A 300 1.65 -27.38 4.56
CA THR A 300 2.05 -26.00 4.23
C THR A 300 1.03 -25.37 3.28
N PRO A 301 0.21 -24.40 3.74
CA PRO A 301 -0.69 -23.63 2.89
C PRO A 301 -0.02 -22.99 1.68
N THR A 302 -0.75 -22.95 0.57
CA THR A 302 -0.26 -22.40 -0.70
C THR A 302 -1.06 -21.15 -1.06
N PRO A 303 -0.46 -19.94 -1.01
CA PRO A 303 -1.16 -18.71 -1.37
C PRO A 303 -1.47 -18.64 -2.87
N ALA A 304 -2.47 -17.84 -3.25
CA ALA A 304 -2.89 -17.67 -4.63
C ALA A 304 -1.75 -17.10 -5.49
N THR A 305 -1.64 -17.57 -6.75
CA THR A 305 -0.58 -17.10 -7.65
C THR A 305 -0.68 -15.59 -7.90
N PHE A 306 -1.91 -15.08 -8.09
CA PHE A 306 -2.24 -13.67 -8.22
C PHE A 306 -3.38 -13.28 -7.27
N THR A 307 -3.32 -12.05 -6.78
CA THR A 307 -4.39 -11.35 -6.07
C THR A 307 -4.52 -9.95 -6.65
N LEU A 308 -5.45 -9.14 -6.12
CA LEU A 308 -5.54 -7.73 -6.51
C LEU A 308 -4.24 -6.94 -6.24
N TYR A 309 -3.34 -7.44 -5.40
CA TYR A 309 -2.06 -6.79 -5.12
C TYR A 309 -1.19 -6.72 -6.38
N SER A 310 -0.95 -7.88 -7.01
CA SER A 310 -0.11 -7.97 -8.20
C SER A 310 -0.80 -7.37 -9.42
N ILE A 311 -2.11 -7.55 -9.58
CA ILE A 311 -2.88 -6.94 -10.67
C ILE A 311 -2.82 -5.41 -10.59
N ASN A 312 -3.12 -4.82 -9.43
CA ASN A 312 -3.04 -3.37 -9.28
C ASN A 312 -1.60 -2.86 -9.33
N GLY A 313 -0.62 -3.64 -8.89
CA GLY A 313 0.80 -3.31 -9.08
C GLY A 313 1.19 -3.23 -10.56
N ILE A 314 0.69 -4.14 -11.40
CA ILE A 314 0.90 -4.09 -12.86
C ILE A 314 0.19 -2.88 -13.46
N ILE A 315 -1.10 -2.67 -13.15
CA ILE A 315 -1.88 -1.52 -13.63
C ILE A 315 -1.20 -0.21 -13.24
N PHE A 316 -0.75 -0.08 -11.98
CA PHE A 316 -0.04 1.09 -11.49
C PHE A 316 1.20 1.42 -12.33
N ILE A 317 2.08 0.44 -12.54
CA ILE A 317 3.32 0.66 -13.29
C ILE A 317 3.04 0.92 -14.77
N THR A 318 2.17 0.14 -15.40
CA THR A 318 1.84 0.33 -16.82
C THR A 318 1.15 1.68 -17.06
N ALA A 319 0.17 2.06 -16.24
CA ALA A 319 -0.51 3.34 -16.37
C ALA A 319 0.44 4.51 -16.07
N ALA A 320 1.32 4.39 -15.08
CA ALA A 320 2.29 5.44 -14.76
C ALA A 320 3.34 5.59 -15.86
N LEU A 321 3.79 4.50 -16.47
CA LEU A 321 4.70 4.55 -17.63
C LEU A 321 4.02 5.16 -18.84
N TRP A 322 2.75 4.84 -19.09
CA TRP A 322 1.99 5.46 -20.17
C TRP A 322 1.83 6.96 -19.91
N LEU A 323 1.45 7.37 -18.71
CA LEU A 323 1.35 8.79 -18.34
C LEU A 323 2.68 9.51 -18.49
N ALA A 324 3.78 8.87 -18.08
CA ALA A 324 5.11 9.45 -18.19
C ALA A 324 5.64 9.47 -19.63
N ALA A 325 5.14 8.61 -20.52
CA ALA A 325 5.44 8.67 -21.94
C ALA A 325 4.65 9.80 -22.60
N ASP A 326 3.37 9.92 -22.28
CA ASP A 326 2.46 10.93 -22.80
C ASP A 326 2.86 12.35 -22.37
N LEU A 327 3.26 12.55 -21.11
CA LEU A 327 3.78 13.83 -20.61
C LEU A 327 5.12 14.25 -21.23
N THR A 328 5.83 13.32 -21.87
CA THR A 328 7.09 13.60 -22.60
C THR A 328 6.90 13.54 -24.10
N ALA A 329 5.67 13.36 -24.59
CA ALA A 329 5.39 13.35 -26.01
C ALA A 329 5.62 14.76 -26.60
N ARG A 330 5.78 14.84 -27.92
CA ARG A 330 6.32 16.03 -28.59
C ARG A 330 5.46 17.29 -28.41
N HIS A 331 4.15 17.13 -28.27
CA HIS A 331 3.14 18.19 -28.04
C HIS A 331 3.05 18.65 -26.57
N SER A 332 4.12 18.45 -25.78
CA SER A 332 4.13 18.82 -24.36
C SER A 332 5.08 19.99 -24.13
N ASP A 333 4.62 20.97 -23.35
CA ASP A 333 5.45 22.12 -22.97
C ASP A 333 6.64 21.70 -22.09
N GLU A 334 7.62 22.59 -21.93
CA GLU A 334 8.82 22.30 -21.15
C GLU A 334 8.51 21.84 -19.70
N THR A 335 7.43 22.37 -19.12
CA THR A 335 6.95 22.01 -17.78
C THR A 335 6.47 20.56 -17.75
N ARG A 336 5.54 20.17 -18.63
CA ARG A 336 5.01 18.80 -18.72
C ARG A 336 6.12 17.80 -19.01
N GLN A 337 7.04 18.10 -19.92
CA GLN A 337 8.20 17.25 -20.21
C GLN A 337 9.05 17.01 -18.96
N THR A 338 9.35 18.08 -18.22
CA THR A 338 10.11 18.00 -16.98
C THR A 338 9.41 17.10 -15.95
N ILE A 339 8.10 17.28 -15.76
CA ILE A 339 7.29 16.42 -14.88
C ILE A 339 7.34 14.96 -15.35
N GLY A 340 7.20 14.71 -16.65
CA GLY A 340 7.28 13.39 -17.26
C GLY A 340 8.61 12.69 -16.99
N TYR A 341 9.75 13.37 -17.18
CA TYR A 341 11.07 12.82 -16.86
C TYR A 341 11.23 12.47 -15.38
N TRP A 342 10.79 13.36 -14.47
CA TRP A 342 10.82 13.09 -13.03
C TRP A 342 9.91 11.90 -12.66
N LEU A 343 8.75 11.80 -13.28
CA LEU A 343 7.84 10.67 -13.10
C LEU A 343 8.50 9.36 -13.53
N ARG A 344 9.16 9.31 -14.70
CA ARG A 344 9.91 8.12 -15.16
C ARG A 344 10.97 7.68 -14.14
N ILE A 345 11.79 8.61 -13.65
CA ILE A 345 12.79 8.34 -12.61
C ILE A 345 12.12 7.83 -11.33
N GLY A 346 11.01 8.46 -10.92
CA GLY A 346 10.21 8.08 -9.77
C GLY A 346 9.69 6.64 -9.85
N ILE A 347 9.18 6.22 -11.02
CA ILE A 347 8.66 4.86 -11.25
C ILE A 347 9.77 3.81 -11.14
N VAL A 348 10.95 4.08 -11.70
CA VAL A 348 12.11 3.17 -11.58
C VAL A 348 12.55 3.03 -10.13
N LEU A 349 12.69 4.15 -9.40
CA LEU A 349 13.07 4.14 -8.00
C LEU A 349 12.04 3.41 -7.13
N PHE A 350 10.75 3.65 -7.38
CA PHE A 350 9.68 2.92 -6.71
C PHE A 350 9.76 1.43 -6.99
N SER A 351 9.89 1.01 -8.25
CA SER A 351 9.96 -0.41 -8.65
C SER A 351 11.18 -1.12 -8.08
N LEU A 352 12.30 -0.41 -7.96
CA LEU A 352 13.52 -0.92 -7.34
C LEU A 352 13.31 -1.14 -5.83
N LEU A 353 12.79 -0.13 -5.13
CA LEU A 353 12.48 -0.25 -3.71
C LEU A 353 11.45 -1.36 -3.45
N TRP A 354 10.38 -1.39 -4.24
CA TRP A 354 9.35 -2.41 -4.18
C TRP A 354 9.96 -3.81 -4.33
N SER A 355 10.82 -4.03 -5.33
CA SER A 355 11.53 -5.29 -5.53
C SER A 355 12.44 -5.66 -4.35
N ILE A 356 13.19 -4.70 -3.78
CA ILE A 356 14.06 -4.94 -2.62
C ILE A 356 13.24 -5.33 -1.39
N PHE A 357 12.16 -4.60 -1.08
CA PHE A 357 11.31 -4.89 0.07
C PHE A 357 10.58 -6.23 -0.10
N ALA A 358 10.08 -6.50 -1.31
CA ALA A 358 9.41 -7.75 -1.63
C ALA A 358 10.38 -8.94 -1.52
N PHE A 359 11.61 -8.81 -2.04
CA PHE A 359 12.66 -9.82 -1.88
C PHE A 359 13.02 -10.08 -0.41
N ARG A 360 13.18 -9.01 0.40
CA ARG A 360 13.48 -9.16 1.84
C ARG A 360 12.37 -9.91 2.58
N LYS A 361 11.10 -9.58 2.30
CA LYS A 361 9.96 -10.28 2.90
C LYS A 361 9.85 -11.73 2.42
N TRP A 362 10.01 -11.96 1.13
CA TRP A 362 9.99 -13.31 0.55
C TRP A 362 11.10 -14.19 1.15
N LYS A 363 12.34 -13.67 1.25
CA LYS A 363 13.47 -14.39 1.85
C LYS A 363 13.22 -14.74 3.31
N LEU A 364 12.67 -13.80 4.10
CA LEU A 364 12.33 -14.07 5.50
C LEU A 364 11.34 -15.23 5.61
N MET A 365 10.28 -15.23 4.81
CA MET A 365 9.27 -16.27 4.91
C MET A 365 9.72 -17.60 4.36
N ARG A 366 10.53 -17.59 3.29
CA ARG A 366 11.04 -18.82 2.71
C ARG A 366 11.99 -19.54 3.66
N ASN A 367 12.79 -18.80 4.43
CA ASN A 367 13.61 -19.39 5.49
C ASN A 367 12.80 -20.12 6.56
N ILE A 368 11.58 -19.64 6.85
CA ILE A 368 10.67 -20.28 7.82
C ILE A 368 10.10 -21.56 7.19
N ILE A 369 9.51 -21.47 5.99
CA ILE A 369 8.90 -22.62 5.30
C ILE A 369 9.90 -23.72 4.94
N ASP A 370 11.15 -23.36 4.61
CA ASP A 370 12.19 -24.34 4.24
C ASP A 370 12.83 -25.02 5.47
N THR A 371 12.50 -24.58 6.69
CA THR A 371 12.93 -25.26 7.90
C THR A 371 11.87 -26.29 8.30
N PRO A 372 12.16 -27.60 8.29
CA PRO A 372 11.16 -28.60 8.65
C PRO A 372 10.88 -28.57 10.16
N SER A 373 9.62 -28.40 10.52
CA SER A 373 9.19 -28.43 11.93
C SER A 373 9.35 -29.83 12.53
N SER A 374 10.07 -29.90 13.65
CA SER A 374 10.37 -31.15 14.35
C SER A 374 9.29 -31.48 15.38
N ASN A 375 8.97 -32.77 15.53
CA ASN A 375 8.17 -33.23 16.66
C ASN A 375 9.04 -33.20 17.93
N VAL A 376 8.47 -32.73 19.05
CA VAL A 376 9.17 -32.58 20.33
C VAL A 376 9.77 -33.90 20.80
N ARG A 377 9.03 -35.01 20.68
CA ARG A 377 9.51 -36.33 21.11
C ARG A 377 10.75 -36.83 20.35
N GLY A 378 10.95 -36.36 19.13
CA GLY A 378 12.02 -36.80 18.22
C GLY A 378 13.08 -35.74 17.93
N VAL A 379 13.03 -34.58 18.60
CA VAL A 379 13.91 -33.46 18.28
C VAL A 379 15.37 -33.80 18.63
N ALA A 380 16.28 -33.45 17.71
CA ALA A 380 17.71 -33.64 17.89
C ALA A 380 18.37 -32.39 18.51
N VAL A 381 19.54 -32.57 19.13
CA VAL A 381 20.38 -31.46 19.59
C VAL A 381 20.88 -30.66 18.39
N GLY A 382 20.74 -29.34 18.44
CA GLY A 382 21.07 -28.42 17.34
C GLY A 382 19.94 -27.44 17.02
N PRO A 383 20.01 -26.75 15.88
CA PRO A 383 18.92 -25.90 15.39
C PRO A 383 17.64 -26.72 15.19
N ALA A 384 16.52 -26.25 15.75
CA ALA A 384 15.22 -26.87 15.54
C ALA A 384 14.11 -25.83 15.50
N GLU A 385 13.12 -26.11 14.66
CA GLU A 385 11.82 -25.45 14.67
C GLU A 385 10.80 -26.33 15.40
N LEU A 386 10.08 -25.72 16.33
CA LEU A 386 9.09 -26.37 17.19
C LEU A 386 7.82 -25.52 17.24
N VAL A 387 6.67 -26.17 17.12
CA VAL A 387 5.36 -25.56 17.24
C VAL A 387 4.58 -26.28 18.32
N GLY A 388 3.96 -25.55 19.23
CA GLY A 388 3.24 -26.16 20.35
C GLY A 388 2.37 -25.20 21.13
N GLN A 389 1.87 -25.71 22.25
CA GLN A 389 1.18 -24.94 23.27
C GLN A 389 2.14 -24.63 24.41
N VAL A 390 2.09 -23.39 24.92
CA VAL A 390 2.80 -23.01 26.14
C VAL A 390 2.13 -23.70 27.33
N ARG A 391 2.89 -24.49 28.09
CA ARG A 391 2.48 -25.11 29.35
C ARG A 391 3.41 -24.67 30.49
N PRO A 392 2.94 -24.68 31.75
CA PRO A 392 3.76 -24.33 32.90
C PRO A 392 5.04 -25.15 32.96
N GLY A 393 6.16 -24.45 33.16
CA GLY A 393 7.44 -25.09 33.45
C GLY A 393 7.48 -25.72 34.85
N PRO A 394 8.60 -26.35 35.20
CA PRO A 394 8.81 -26.93 36.53
C PRO A 394 8.64 -25.93 37.67
N GLN A 395 9.11 -24.68 37.45
CA GLN A 395 8.95 -23.55 38.37
C GLN A 395 7.52 -22.98 38.39
N GLY A 396 6.64 -23.49 37.52
CA GLY A 396 5.29 -22.99 37.31
C GLY A 396 5.23 -21.70 36.50
N THR A 397 4.11 -21.01 36.61
CA THR A 397 3.84 -19.73 35.95
C THR A 397 3.96 -18.56 36.92
N MET A 398 4.30 -17.39 36.40
CA MET A 398 4.46 -16.17 37.21
C MET A 398 3.15 -15.42 37.42
N SER A 399 3.16 -14.56 38.44
CA SER A 399 2.17 -13.53 38.69
C SER A 399 2.82 -12.15 38.63
N VAL A 400 2.34 -11.29 37.75
CA VAL A 400 2.91 -9.96 37.49
C VAL A 400 1.97 -8.87 38.00
N ASN A 401 2.47 -7.97 38.86
CA ASN A 401 1.75 -6.78 39.30
C ASN A 401 2.16 -5.59 38.44
N VAL A 402 1.38 -5.26 37.41
CA VAL A 402 1.72 -4.21 36.45
C VAL A 402 1.79 -2.84 37.13
N GLY A 403 2.94 -2.18 37.00
CA GLY A 403 3.20 -0.91 37.68
C GLY A 403 3.25 -1.03 39.21
N GLY A 404 3.51 -2.22 39.76
CA GLY A 404 3.65 -2.45 41.21
C GLY A 404 2.33 -2.45 42.00
N SER A 405 1.18 -2.57 41.32
CA SER A 405 -0.13 -2.57 41.99
C SER A 405 -0.86 -3.90 41.84
N ALA A 406 -1.41 -4.40 42.95
CA ALA A 406 -2.19 -5.64 42.99
C ALA A 406 -3.52 -5.54 42.21
N SER A 407 -4.06 -4.33 41.98
CA SER A 407 -5.26 -4.14 41.16
C SER A 407 -5.01 -4.36 39.66
N ARG A 408 -3.74 -4.43 39.24
CA ARG A 408 -3.31 -4.67 37.86
C ARG A 408 -2.50 -5.97 37.77
N LYS A 409 -2.98 -7.00 38.48
CA LYS A 409 -2.36 -8.32 38.54
C LYS A 409 -2.71 -9.14 37.30
N VAL A 410 -1.71 -9.85 36.78
CA VAL A 410 -1.85 -10.81 35.68
C VAL A 410 -1.17 -12.12 36.08
N GLN A 411 -1.91 -13.23 36.06
CA GLN A 411 -1.40 -14.57 36.38
C GLN A 411 -1.26 -15.44 35.12
N GLY A 412 -0.60 -16.59 35.26
CA GLY A 412 -0.40 -17.55 34.17
C GLY A 412 0.70 -17.15 33.19
N VAL A 413 1.58 -16.22 33.58
CA VAL A 413 2.58 -15.59 32.71
C VAL A 413 3.86 -16.43 32.64
N VAL A 414 4.38 -16.65 31.43
CA VAL A 414 5.73 -17.24 31.21
C VAL A 414 6.74 -16.22 30.71
N LYS A 415 6.30 -15.19 29.98
CA LYS A 415 7.11 -14.03 29.59
C LYS A 415 6.24 -12.78 29.62
N TYR A 416 6.77 -11.65 30.05
CA TYR A 416 6.06 -10.38 29.98
C TYR A 416 6.99 -9.21 29.69
N ARG A 417 6.36 -8.13 29.20
CA ARG A 417 6.86 -6.78 29.32
C ARG A 417 5.70 -5.84 29.63
N TRP A 418 5.93 -4.82 30.45
CA TRP A 418 4.97 -3.75 30.62
C TRP A 418 5.63 -2.40 30.60
N LYS A 419 4.85 -1.38 30.24
CA LYS A 419 5.27 0.02 30.33
C LYS A 419 4.22 0.88 31.01
N GLU A 420 4.71 1.83 31.77
CA GLU A 420 3.98 2.87 32.47
C GLU A 420 4.28 4.20 31.79
N GLU A 421 3.23 4.89 31.37
CA GLU A 421 3.32 6.12 30.60
C GLU A 421 2.48 7.22 31.25
N GLU A 422 3.02 8.43 31.29
CA GLU A 422 2.36 9.64 31.77
C GLU A 422 2.03 10.56 30.59
N ARG A 423 0.84 11.16 30.60
CA ARG A 423 0.42 12.18 29.66
C ARG A 423 1.03 13.51 30.08
N VAL A 424 1.98 14.00 29.28
CA VAL A 424 2.64 15.30 29.48
C VAL A 424 2.19 16.24 28.38
N CYS A 425 1.69 17.42 28.77
CA CYS A 425 1.29 18.46 27.85
C CYS A 425 2.26 19.64 27.95
N THR A 426 2.74 20.10 26.80
CA THR A 426 3.65 21.24 26.66
C THR A 426 2.98 22.32 25.84
N LYS A 427 3.09 23.58 26.29
CA LYS A 427 2.65 24.74 25.52
C LYS A 427 3.83 25.34 24.77
N ASP A 428 3.63 25.65 23.50
CA ASP A 428 4.60 26.41 22.71
C ASP A 428 4.55 27.91 23.07
N SER A 429 5.43 28.70 22.44
CA SER A 429 5.47 30.16 22.59
C SER A 429 4.18 30.85 22.16
N ASP A 430 3.39 30.20 21.31
CA ASP A 430 2.17 30.71 20.69
C ASP A 430 0.92 30.29 21.49
N GLY A 431 1.10 29.54 22.57
CA GLY A 431 0.04 29.10 23.47
C GLY A 431 -0.64 27.78 23.09
N ASN A 432 -0.23 27.12 22.00
CA ASN A 432 -0.80 25.84 21.59
C ASN A 432 -0.30 24.70 22.47
N GLU A 433 -1.24 23.92 23.00
CA GLU A 433 -0.95 22.79 23.87
C GLU A 433 -0.80 21.49 23.07
N SER A 434 0.39 20.90 23.12
CA SER A 434 0.67 19.58 22.55
C SER A 434 0.86 18.54 23.67
N CYS A 435 0.01 17.51 23.68
CA CYS A 435 0.09 16.43 24.66
C CYS A 435 0.71 15.17 24.05
N SER A 436 1.69 14.59 24.74
CA SER A 436 2.30 13.30 24.35
C SER A 436 2.43 12.36 25.55
N TRP A 437 2.37 11.05 25.28
CA TRP A 437 2.61 10.03 26.31
C TRP A 437 4.10 9.79 26.43
N LYS A 438 4.66 10.01 27.63
CA LYS A 438 6.07 9.76 27.94
C LYS A 438 6.19 8.53 28.83
N THR A 439 7.01 7.56 28.39
CA THR A 439 7.33 6.38 29.20
C THR A 439 8.11 6.79 30.44
N ARG A 440 7.63 6.37 31.61
CA ARG A 440 8.28 6.63 32.91
C ARG A 440 8.98 5.40 33.46
N ARG A 441 8.38 4.23 33.27
CA ARG A 441 8.93 2.95 33.74
C ARG A 441 8.59 1.83 32.78
N THR A 442 9.51 0.90 32.63
CA THR A 442 9.33 -0.36 31.92
C THR A 442 9.89 -1.48 32.77
N ASP A 443 9.34 -2.67 32.60
CA ASP A 443 9.84 -3.86 33.26
C ASP A 443 9.51 -5.08 32.39
N SER A 444 10.32 -6.13 32.51
CA SER A 444 10.19 -7.35 31.74
C SER A 444 10.82 -8.50 32.50
N GLY A 445 10.23 -9.68 32.36
CA GLY A 445 10.75 -10.89 32.97
C GLY A 445 10.13 -12.12 32.34
N GLY A 446 10.72 -13.27 32.64
CA GLY A 446 10.25 -14.57 32.15
C GLY A 446 10.67 -15.69 33.09
N THR A 447 9.94 -16.80 33.01
CA THR A 447 10.29 -18.07 33.63
C THR A 447 10.28 -19.15 32.54
N GLU A 448 11.03 -20.22 32.75
CA GLU A 448 11.05 -21.34 31.82
C GLU A 448 9.65 -21.96 31.69
N PHE A 449 9.32 -22.42 30.49
CA PHE A 449 8.03 -23.03 30.21
C PHE A 449 8.20 -24.27 29.35
N ILE A 450 7.13 -25.06 29.25
CA ILE A 450 7.11 -26.27 28.43
C ILE A 450 6.42 -25.94 27.12
N LEU A 451 7.12 -26.11 25.99
CA LEU A 451 6.48 -26.18 24.69
C LEU A 451 6.01 -27.61 24.48
N HIS A 452 4.71 -27.79 24.24
CA HIS A 452 4.13 -29.11 24.06
C HIS A 452 3.39 -29.23 22.73
N ASP A 453 3.80 -30.18 21.89
CA ASP A 453 3.25 -30.40 20.54
C ASP A 453 2.18 -31.51 20.48
N GLY A 454 1.97 -32.20 21.61
CA GLY A 454 1.05 -33.34 21.75
C GLY A 454 1.77 -34.68 21.88
N THR A 455 2.93 -34.82 21.22
CA THR A 455 3.80 -36.00 21.31
C THR A 455 4.73 -35.96 22.53
N GLY A 456 5.00 -34.77 23.06
CA GLY A 456 5.72 -34.56 24.31
C GLY A 456 5.94 -33.08 24.61
N GLY A 457 6.53 -32.81 25.77
CA GLY A 457 6.93 -31.46 26.19
C GLY A 457 8.44 -31.26 26.16
N ILE A 458 8.91 -30.04 25.86
CA ILE A 458 10.32 -29.66 25.96
C ILE A 458 10.45 -28.33 26.68
N LEU A 459 11.51 -28.18 27.48
CA LEU A 459 11.76 -26.98 28.25
C LEU A 459 12.28 -25.86 27.32
N VAL A 460 11.76 -24.64 27.50
CA VAL A 460 12.17 -23.45 26.76
C VAL A 460 12.53 -22.36 27.75
N ASP A 461 13.69 -21.74 27.58
CA ASP A 461 14.10 -20.56 28.36
C ASP A 461 13.84 -19.26 27.57
N PRO A 462 12.70 -18.58 27.78
CA PRO A 462 12.35 -17.38 27.03
C PRO A 462 13.24 -16.17 27.35
N ASN A 463 14.14 -16.24 28.33
CA ASN A 463 15.06 -15.16 28.65
C ASN A 463 16.33 -15.19 27.81
N SER A 464 16.62 -16.31 27.14
CA SER A 464 17.74 -16.44 26.21
C SER A 464 17.51 -15.79 24.82
N TRP A 465 16.29 -15.33 24.52
CA TRP A 465 16.00 -14.59 23.28
C TRP A 465 16.10 -13.07 23.49
N ASP A 466 16.80 -12.38 22.59
CA ASP A 466 16.89 -10.92 22.56
C ASP A 466 15.51 -10.25 22.43
N LYS A 467 14.63 -10.86 21.63
CA LYS A 467 13.27 -10.38 21.38
C LYS A 467 12.31 -11.56 21.32
N VAL A 468 11.19 -11.41 22.03
CA VAL A 468 10.07 -12.35 22.04
C VAL A 468 8.83 -11.62 21.54
N GLU A 469 8.22 -12.13 20.48
CA GLU A 469 6.95 -11.60 19.96
C GLU A 469 5.80 -12.17 20.79
N MET A 470 5.08 -11.30 21.49
CA MET A 470 4.00 -11.68 22.42
C MET A 470 2.61 -11.40 21.85
N GLY A 471 2.55 -10.99 20.58
CA GLY A 471 1.35 -10.55 19.91
C GLY A 471 0.91 -9.16 20.41
N ASP A 472 -0.39 -8.90 20.30
CA ASP A 472 -0.94 -7.63 20.72
C ASP A 472 -0.89 -7.43 22.24
N LYS A 473 -1.11 -6.18 22.67
CA LYS A 473 -1.19 -5.85 24.09
C LYS A 473 -2.27 -6.72 24.74
N LEU A 474 -1.95 -7.37 25.86
CA LEU A 474 -2.94 -8.12 26.63
C LEU A 474 -4.00 -7.17 27.20
N HIS A 475 -3.55 -6.06 27.81
CA HIS A 475 -4.47 -5.07 28.36
C HIS A 475 -3.82 -3.69 28.53
N ARG A 476 -4.66 -2.65 28.60
CA ARG A 476 -4.26 -1.28 28.93
C ARG A 476 -5.15 -0.67 30.01
N TRP A 477 -4.60 -0.50 31.21
CA TRP A 477 -5.23 0.27 32.27
C TRP A 477 -5.02 1.78 32.07
N ARG A 478 -5.99 2.59 32.50
CA ARG A 478 -5.90 4.06 32.54
C ARG A 478 -6.30 4.57 33.92
N GLY A 479 -5.66 5.64 34.38
CA GLY A 479 -5.99 6.31 35.63
C GLY A 479 -5.38 7.71 35.68
N GLY A 480 -6.22 8.75 35.71
CA GLY A 480 -5.78 10.15 35.60
C GLY A 480 -4.93 10.38 34.35
N ASN A 481 -3.74 10.98 34.53
CA ASN A 481 -2.76 11.20 33.46
C ASN A 481 -1.89 9.99 33.17
N TRP A 482 -2.20 8.81 33.71
CA TRP A 482 -1.36 7.62 33.58
C TRP A 482 -2.04 6.52 32.79
N ARG A 483 -1.23 5.77 32.04
CA ARG A 483 -1.64 4.51 31.43
C ARG A 483 -0.59 3.44 31.63
N TRP A 484 -1.04 2.20 31.76
CA TRP A 484 -0.18 1.02 31.89
C TRP A 484 -0.57 0.03 30.81
N THR A 485 0.40 -0.39 30.01
CA THR A 485 0.18 -1.39 28.95
C THR A 485 1.06 -2.60 29.21
N VAL A 486 0.49 -3.80 29.10
CA VAL A 486 1.20 -5.07 29.30
C VAL A 486 1.07 -5.98 28.08
N TRP A 487 2.15 -6.68 27.75
CA TRP A 487 2.22 -7.77 26.78
C TRP A 487 2.75 -9.01 27.50
N VAL A 488 2.19 -10.16 27.14
CA VAL A 488 2.40 -11.42 27.85
C VAL A 488 2.50 -12.55 26.84
N LEU A 489 3.34 -13.55 27.12
CA LEU A 489 3.16 -14.92 26.68
C LEU A 489 2.73 -15.72 27.91
N ALA A 490 1.63 -16.45 27.82
CA ALA A 490 1.00 -17.12 28.95
C ALA A 490 0.67 -18.60 28.67
N ALA A 491 0.47 -19.37 29.73
CA ALA A 491 0.10 -20.77 29.62
C ALA A 491 -1.22 -20.94 28.86
N GLY A 492 -1.21 -21.80 27.84
CA GLY A 492 -2.29 -22.01 26.89
C GLY A 492 -2.12 -21.25 25.57
N ASP A 493 -1.22 -20.27 25.48
CA ASP A 493 -0.94 -19.59 24.20
C ASP A 493 -0.31 -20.55 23.18
N PRO A 494 -0.59 -20.37 21.88
CA PRO A 494 0.19 -21.02 20.83
C PRO A 494 1.58 -20.41 20.78
N VAL A 495 2.59 -21.24 20.53
CA VAL A 495 3.98 -20.77 20.41
C VAL A 495 4.69 -21.45 19.26
N TYR A 496 5.36 -20.61 18.48
CA TYR A 496 6.32 -20.96 17.45
C TYR A 496 7.71 -20.63 17.97
N CYS A 497 8.59 -21.61 17.95
CA CYS A 497 9.94 -21.51 18.47
C CYS A 497 10.94 -21.97 17.42
N LEU A 498 11.80 -21.07 16.97
CA LEU A 498 13.01 -21.37 16.22
C LEU A 498 14.20 -21.05 17.13
N GLY A 499 14.94 -22.08 17.53
CA GLY A 499 16.02 -21.94 18.50
C GLY A 499 17.01 -23.10 18.44
N ARG A 500 17.96 -23.10 19.37
CA ARG A 500 18.91 -24.19 19.52
C ARG A 500 18.46 -25.09 20.66
N VAL A 501 18.34 -26.38 20.35
CA VAL A 501 18.14 -27.45 21.30
C VAL A 501 19.48 -27.86 21.89
N GLU A 502 19.59 -27.81 23.20
CA GLU A 502 20.78 -28.12 23.97
C GLU A 502 20.49 -29.18 25.03
N THR A 503 21.49 -29.98 25.38
CA THR A 503 21.38 -30.92 26.49
C THR A 503 21.49 -30.16 27.81
N ARG A 504 20.52 -30.37 28.72
CA ARG A 504 20.56 -29.82 30.08
C ARG A 504 21.74 -30.40 30.85
N THR A 505 22.50 -29.53 31.49
CA THR A 505 23.54 -29.90 32.45
C THR A 505 22.92 -30.63 33.65
N HIS A 506 23.75 -31.29 34.47
CA HIS A 506 23.24 -32.03 35.63
C HIS A 506 22.59 -31.10 36.67
N GLU A 507 23.10 -29.87 36.82
CA GLU A 507 22.59 -28.86 37.76
C GLU A 507 21.26 -28.23 37.32
N GLU A 508 21.02 -28.17 36.01
CA GLU A 508 19.78 -27.62 35.44
C GLU A 508 18.62 -28.62 35.46
N ARG A 509 18.87 -29.89 35.80
CA ARG A 509 17.83 -30.93 35.81
C ARG A 509 17.03 -30.87 37.11
N GLU A 510 15.72 -31.01 36.98
CA GLU A 510 14.86 -31.17 38.14
C GLU A 510 15.18 -32.47 38.89
N GLU A 511 15.06 -32.41 40.22
CA GLU A 511 15.13 -33.61 41.05
C GLU A 511 14.01 -34.57 40.67
N GLY A 512 14.37 -35.84 40.39
CA GLY A 512 13.40 -36.88 40.02
C GLY A 512 12.93 -36.85 38.57
N ILE A 513 13.59 -36.08 37.68
CA ILE A 513 13.29 -36.09 36.26
C ILE A 513 13.42 -37.50 35.66
N ASP A 514 12.43 -37.90 34.86
CA ASP A 514 12.47 -39.18 34.15
C ASP A 514 13.50 -39.11 33.01
N THR A 515 14.65 -39.76 33.23
CA THR A 515 15.76 -39.80 32.27
C THR A 515 15.52 -40.76 31.10
N THR A 516 14.43 -41.53 31.13
CA THR A 516 14.03 -42.39 30.01
C THR A 516 13.32 -41.62 28.90
N ILE A 517 12.83 -40.41 29.20
CA ILE A 517 12.19 -39.50 28.25
C ILE A 517 13.27 -38.59 27.64
N PRO A 518 13.69 -38.78 26.38
CA PRO A 518 14.83 -38.05 25.82
C PRO A 518 14.64 -36.53 25.81
N ASN A 519 13.43 -36.06 25.49
CA ASN A 519 13.07 -34.64 25.44
C ASN A 519 13.07 -33.96 26.83
N SER A 520 13.01 -34.71 27.93
CA SER A 520 13.11 -34.13 29.29
C SER A 520 14.52 -33.62 29.60
N LEU A 521 15.51 -34.19 28.93
CA LEU A 521 16.93 -33.87 29.08
C LEU A 521 17.37 -32.68 28.23
N LEU A 522 16.46 -32.09 27.46
CA LEU A 522 16.74 -31.03 26.50
C LEU A 522 16.11 -29.70 26.92
N ILE A 523 16.75 -28.60 26.52
CA ILE A 523 16.25 -27.24 26.67
C ILE A 523 16.45 -26.47 25.37
N VAL A 524 15.50 -25.61 25.03
CA VAL A 524 15.57 -24.75 23.84
C VAL A 524 15.94 -23.33 24.26
N ARG A 525 16.93 -22.75 23.59
CA ARG A 525 17.43 -21.39 23.83
C ARG A 525 17.54 -20.57 22.55
N GLY A 526 17.45 -19.25 22.70
CA GLY A 526 17.63 -18.24 21.67
C GLY A 526 19.09 -17.90 21.35
N ASN A 527 20.03 -18.82 21.60
CA ASN A 527 21.44 -18.59 21.32
C ASN A 527 21.67 -18.51 19.82
N LYS A 528 22.14 -17.35 19.33
CA LYS A 528 22.39 -17.12 17.91
C LYS A 528 23.79 -17.62 17.52
N ASP A 529 23.87 -18.79 16.90
CA ASP A 529 25.09 -19.24 16.23
C ASP A 529 25.31 -18.53 14.88
N THR A 530 26.54 -18.62 14.37
CA THR A 530 26.91 -18.15 13.04
C THR A 530 26.02 -18.83 11.99
N GLY A 531 25.09 -18.07 11.41
CA GLY A 531 24.22 -18.54 10.32
C GLY A 531 22.79 -18.95 10.71
N MET A 532 22.43 -18.97 12.00
CA MET A 532 21.08 -19.31 12.45
C MET A 532 20.27 -18.06 12.82
N GLN A 533 19.00 -18.02 12.42
CA GLN A 533 18.03 -17.07 12.98
C GLN A 533 17.29 -17.73 14.15
N VAL A 534 17.00 -16.95 15.18
CA VAL A 534 16.27 -17.42 16.36
C VAL A 534 15.04 -16.54 16.55
N HIS A 535 13.90 -17.18 16.78
CA HIS A 535 12.60 -16.52 16.87
C HIS A 535 11.78 -17.21 17.95
N LEU A 536 11.21 -16.44 18.87
CA LEU A 536 10.20 -16.94 19.80
C LEU A 536 8.95 -16.08 19.66
N HIS A 537 7.90 -16.67 19.12
CA HIS A 537 6.69 -15.98 18.70
C HIS A 537 5.45 -16.65 19.30
N ARG A 538 4.53 -15.83 19.83
CA ARG A 538 3.16 -16.26 20.06
C ARG A 538 2.49 -16.53 18.69
N GLY A 539 1.80 -17.64 18.56
CA GLY A 539 1.21 -18.10 17.30
C GLY A 539 1.78 -19.44 16.84
N THR A 540 1.13 -20.06 15.87
CA THR A 540 1.61 -21.24 15.15
C THR A 540 2.15 -20.84 13.79
N GLU A 541 2.62 -21.81 12.98
CA GLU A 541 3.05 -21.55 11.61
C GLU A 541 1.94 -20.88 10.80
N LEU A 542 0.66 -21.26 11.01
CA LEU A 542 -0.51 -20.64 10.38
C LEU A 542 -0.55 -19.11 10.55
N SER A 543 -0.28 -18.62 11.76
CA SER A 543 -0.25 -17.18 12.03
C SER A 543 0.87 -16.47 11.27
N ILE A 544 2.02 -17.13 11.11
CA ILE A 544 3.19 -16.59 10.40
C ILE A 544 2.93 -16.55 8.89
N ILE A 545 2.40 -17.64 8.33
CA ILE A 545 2.14 -17.78 6.89
C ILE A 545 0.90 -17.00 6.43
N SER A 546 0.05 -16.53 7.34
CA SER A 546 -1.09 -15.68 6.97
C SER A 546 -0.66 -14.44 6.18
N GLY A 547 0.55 -13.92 6.45
CA GLY A 547 1.16 -12.81 5.73
C GLY A 547 1.89 -13.19 4.43
N LEU A 548 1.79 -14.44 3.96
CA LEU A 548 2.45 -14.89 2.73
C LEU A 548 1.78 -14.38 1.45
N ARG A 549 2.64 -13.99 0.52
CA ARG A 549 2.30 -13.86 -0.90
C ARG A 549 2.98 -14.97 -1.68
N SER A 550 2.43 -15.34 -2.83
CA SER A 550 3.08 -16.29 -3.72
C SER A 550 4.45 -15.78 -4.19
N THR A 551 5.34 -16.68 -4.60
CA THR A 551 6.60 -16.29 -5.23
C THR A 551 6.38 -15.42 -6.47
N THR A 552 5.29 -15.63 -7.20
CA THR A 552 4.93 -14.81 -8.35
C THR A 552 4.66 -13.36 -7.95
N GLU A 553 3.79 -13.13 -6.95
CA GLU A 553 3.50 -11.78 -6.47
C GLU A 553 4.69 -11.13 -5.76
N ALA A 554 5.46 -11.90 -5.01
CA ALA A 554 6.52 -11.39 -4.16
C ALA A 554 7.84 -11.13 -4.90
N ILE A 555 8.09 -11.83 -6.02
CA ILE A 555 9.38 -11.78 -6.73
C ILE A 555 9.18 -11.50 -8.21
N VAL A 556 8.40 -12.35 -8.90
CA VAL A 556 8.32 -12.30 -10.38
C VAL A 556 7.71 -10.98 -10.85
N VAL A 557 6.57 -10.58 -10.29
CA VAL A 557 5.88 -9.34 -10.69
C VAL A 557 6.73 -8.09 -10.43
N PRO A 558 7.28 -7.85 -9.21
CA PRO A 558 8.15 -6.70 -8.97
C PRO A 558 9.37 -6.64 -9.90
N ILE A 559 10.03 -7.77 -10.17
CA ILE A 559 11.20 -7.83 -11.06
C ILE A 559 10.80 -7.50 -12.49
N ILE A 560 9.72 -8.10 -13.00
CA ILE A 560 9.22 -7.81 -14.34
C ILE A 560 8.87 -6.33 -14.47
N MET A 561 8.15 -5.77 -13.49
CA MET A 561 7.78 -4.34 -13.47
C MET A 561 9.00 -3.43 -13.39
N LEU A 562 10.04 -3.80 -12.62
CA LEU A 562 11.31 -3.07 -12.59
C LEU A 562 11.98 -3.06 -13.98
N ILE A 563 12.02 -4.20 -14.66
CA ILE A 563 12.58 -4.29 -16.03
C ILE A 563 11.77 -3.37 -16.96
N PHE A 564 10.44 -3.48 -16.99
CA PHE A 564 9.59 -2.63 -17.83
C PHE A 564 9.77 -1.14 -17.52
N SER A 565 9.93 -0.77 -16.25
CA SER A 565 10.16 0.62 -15.87
C SER A 565 11.48 1.19 -16.38
N ALA A 566 12.49 0.35 -16.59
CA ALA A 566 13.82 0.76 -17.03
C ALA A 566 13.98 0.79 -18.56
N ILE A 567 13.10 0.11 -19.32
CA ILE A 567 13.16 0.07 -20.79
C ILE A 567 13.22 1.47 -21.44
N PRO A 568 12.42 2.47 -21.02
CA PRO A 568 12.43 3.81 -21.62
C PRO A 568 13.72 4.63 -21.41
N PHE A 569 14.72 4.08 -20.70
CA PHE A 569 16.04 4.70 -20.53
C PHE A 569 17.13 3.99 -21.35
N ILE A 570 16.82 2.84 -21.95
CA ILE A 570 17.75 2.03 -22.75
C ILE A 570 17.61 2.37 -24.24
N TRP A 571 16.47 2.94 -24.63
CA TRP A 571 16.15 3.53 -25.91
C TRP A 571 15.83 5.01 -25.68
#